data_AF-A0A7K3Y451-F1
#
_entry.id   AF-A0A7K3Y451-F1
#
_cell.length_a   1.000
_cell.length_b   1.000
_cell.length_c   1.000
_cell.angle_alpha   90.00
_cell.angle_beta   90.00
_cell.angle_gamma   90.00
#
_symmetry.space_group_name_H-M   'P 1'
#
loop_
_entity.id
_entity.type
_entity.pdbx_description
1 polymer ?
#
loop_
_entity_poly.entity_id
_entity_poly.type
_entity_poly.pdbx_seq_one_letter_code
_entity_poly.pdbx_strand_id
1 'polypeptide(L)'
;MQSGVNPWSNNQTVDLDRLFAGFGIEPIGEVTERLPEVPPFMRRGVVVGHRDYGIIADAIRDRTPFHVLTGFMPSGLPHLGHLMVMKEVVWHVQQGGNGYVAIADREAHAVRGISWEKCREFGREYLKALYALGFCGTTYYQS
;
A
#
# COMPACT_ATOMS: atom_id res chain seq x y z
N MET A 1 0.71 -30.07 -5.08
CA MET A 1 -0.40 -29.14 -4.73
C MET A 1 0.06 -27.74 -5.11
N GLN A 2 -0.67 -27.04 -5.97
CA GLN A 2 -0.32 -25.69 -6.39
C GLN A 2 -0.36 -24.76 -5.17
N SER A 3 0.77 -24.14 -4.88
CA SER A 3 0.98 -23.19 -3.82
C SER A 3 0.25 -21.88 -4.16
N GLY A 4 -0.86 -21.62 -3.47
CA GLY A 4 -1.65 -20.40 -3.67
C GLY A 4 -0.91 -19.16 -3.16
N VAL A 5 -0.84 -18.12 -3.99
CA VAL A 5 -0.44 -16.77 -3.56
C VAL A 5 -1.45 -16.29 -2.51
N ASN A 6 -0.97 -16.00 -1.30
CA ASN A 6 -1.77 -15.47 -0.21
C ASN A 6 -1.00 -14.33 0.49
N PRO A 7 -1.67 -13.47 1.27
CA PRO A 7 -1.05 -12.31 1.93
C PRO A 7 0.11 -12.62 2.89
N TRP A 8 0.40 -13.90 3.15
CA TRP A 8 1.31 -14.35 4.20
C TRP A 8 2.49 -15.19 3.70
N SER A 9 2.63 -15.45 2.39
CA SER A 9 3.69 -16.31 1.83
C SER A 9 4.59 -15.57 0.83
N ASN A 10 5.92 -15.70 0.98
CA ASN A 10 6.93 -14.94 0.21
C ASN A 10 7.79 -15.76 -0.77
N ASN A 11 7.50 -17.06 -0.98
CA ASN A 11 8.34 -17.93 -1.82
C ASN A 11 7.62 -18.34 -3.11
N GLN A 12 7.83 -17.61 -4.21
CA GLN A 12 7.65 -18.13 -5.56
C GLN A 12 8.21 -17.17 -6.62
N THR A 13 8.82 -17.73 -7.67
CA THR A 13 8.90 -17.09 -8.99
C THR A 13 7.46 -16.97 -9.48
N VAL A 14 6.90 -15.77 -9.39
CA VAL A 14 5.50 -15.52 -9.73
C VAL A 14 5.39 -15.39 -11.24
N ASP A 15 4.59 -16.25 -11.86
CA ASP A 15 4.12 -16.06 -13.23
C ASP A 15 3.13 -14.88 -13.22
N LEU A 16 3.64 -13.70 -13.58
CA LEU A 16 2.89 -12.45 -13.52
C LEU A 16 1.70 -12.47 -14.49
N ASP A 17 1.85 -13.05 -15.67
CA ASP A 17 0.78 -13.10 -16.68
C ASP A 17 -0.39 -13.94 -16.19
N ARG A 18 -0.10 -15.10 -15.61
CA ARG A 18 -1.13 -15.96 -15.00
C ARG A 18 -1.78 -15.30 -13.79
N LEU A 19 -1.01 -14.56 -12.98
CA LEU A 19 -1.53 -13.82 -11.85
C LEU A 19 -2.44 -12.68 -12.33
N PHE A 20 -2.04 -11.95 -13.38
CA PHE A 20 -2.80 -10.83 -13.90
C PHE A 20 -4.14 -11.29 -14.46
N ALA A 21 -4.14 -12.33 -15.30
CA ALA A 21 -5.37 -12.91 -15.83
C ALA A 21 -6.27 -13.50 -14.73
N GLY A 22 -5.70 -14.21 -13.76
CA GLY A 22 -6.45 -14.86 -12.68
C GLY A 22 -7.08 -13.87 -11.69
N PHE A 23 -6.47 -12.71 -11.50
CA PHE A 23 -6.91 -11.69 -10.56
C PHE A 23 -7.36 -10.40 -11.25
N GLY A 24 -7.66 -10.38 -12.55
CA GLY A 24 -8.15 -9.20 -13.26
C GLY A 24 -7.29 -7.95 -13.02
N ILE A 25 -5.98 -8.09 -13.18
CA ILE A 25 -5.00 -7.02 -13.02
C ILE A 25 -4.51 -6.63 -14.41
N GLU A 26 -4.42 -5.33 -14.66
CA GLU A 26 -3.91 -4.75 -15.89
C GLU A 26 -2.48 -4.20 -15.66
N PRO A 27 -1.62 -4.15 -16.69
CA PRO A 27 -0.27 -3.60 -16.56
C PRO A 27 -0.28 -2.10 -16.22
N ILE A 28 0.56 -1.67 -15.26
CA ILE A 28 0.64 -0.25 -14.88
C ILE A 28 1.09 0.67 -16.01
N GLY A 29 1.82 0.14 -17.00
CA GLY A 29 2.31 0.93 -18.13
C GLY A 29 1.19 1.68 -18.85
N GLU A 30 0.02 1.05 -19.01
CA GLU A 30 -1.13 1.59 -19.72
C GLU A 30 -1.70 2.86 -19.07
N VAL A 31 -1.52 3.03 -17.76
CA VAL A 31 -2.01 4.20 -17.01
C VAL A 31 -0.93 5.25 -16.75
N THR A 32 0.36 4.91 -16.88
CA THR A 32 1.45 5.88 -16.61
C THR A 32 1.40 7.10 -17.52
N GLU A 33 0.97 6.95 -18.77
CA GLU A 33 0.84 8.05 -19.73
C GLU A 33 -0.27 9.06 -19.36
N ARG A 34 -1.23 8.66 -18.52
CA ARG A 34 -2.32 9.51 -18.06
C ARG A 34 -1.92 10.41 -16.89
N LEU A 35 -0.83 10.06 -16.19
CA LEU A 35 -0.38 10.79 -15.01
C LEU A 35 0.39 12.06 -15.39
N PRO A 36 0.17 13.19 -14.70
CA PRO A 36 0.96 14.41 -14.90
C PRO A 36 2.42 14.23 -14.47
N GLU A 37 2.68 13.36 -13.49
CA GLU A 37 4.01 12.96 -13.05
C GLU A 37 4.01 11.46 -12.75
N VAL A 38 4.97 10.71 -13.31
CA VAL A 38 5.11 9.27 -13.04
C VAL A 38 6.06 9.06 -11.86
N PRO A 39 5.63 8.50 -10.72
CA PRO A 39 6.47 8.34 -9.54
C PRO A 39 7.57 7.28 -9.76
N PRO A 40 8.69 7.33 -9.00
CA PRO A 40 9.81 6.41 -9.21
C PRO A 40 9.46 4.92 -9.09
N PHE A 41 8.50 4.56 -8.24
CA PHE A 41 8.08 3.16 -8.06
C PHE A 41 7.28 2.61 -9.25
N MET A 42 6.59 3.46 -10.02
CA MET A 42 5.98 3.06 -11.30
C MET A 42 7.01 3.09 -12.41
N ARG A 43 7.79 4.17 -12.52
CA ARG A 43 8.81 4.35 -13.57
C ARG A 43 9.86 3.25 -13.60
N ARG A 44 10.23 2.71 -12.43
CA ARG A 44 11.23 1.64 -12.28
C ARG A 44 10.62 0.23 -12.33
N GLY A 45 9.32 0.11 -12.60
CA GLY A 45 8.64 -1.20 -12.66
C GLY A 45 8.58 -1.93 -11.33
N VAL A 46 8.53 -1.21 -10.20
CA VAL A 46 8.35 -1.82 -8.87
C VAL A 46 6.87 -2.13 -8.64
N VAL A 47 6.01 -1.15 -8.92
CA VAL A 47 4.57 -1.39 -9.14
C VAL A 47 4.43 -1.86 -10.58
N VAL A 48 3.84 -3.04 -10.79
CA VAL A 48 3.79 -3.68 -12.11
C VAL A 48 2.38 -3.78 -12.69
N GLY A 49 1.34 -3.71 -11.85
CA GLY A 49 -0.04 -3.85 -12.29
C GLY A 49 -1.02 -3.10 -11.38
N HIS A 50 -2.25 -2.96 -11.86
CA HIS A 50 -3.33 -2.28 -11.17
C HIS A 50 -4.70 -2.87 -11.48
N ARG A 51 -5.73 -2.35 -10.82
CA ARG A 51 -7.14 -2.53 -11.18
C ARG A 51 -7.83 -1.17 -11.10
N ASP A 52 -8.50 -0.77 -12.18
CA ASP A 52 -9.27 0.49 -12.28
C ASP A 52 -8.49 1.78 -11.93
N TYR A 53 -7.15 1.72 -11.93
CA TYR A 53 -6.32 2.87 -11.59
C TYR A 53 -6.42 4.00 -12.61
N GLY A 54 -6.92 3.73 -13.82
CA GLY A 54 -7.21 4.76 -14.81
C GLY A 54 -8.10 5.87 -14.26
N ILE A 55 -9.09 5.55 -13.41
CA ILE A 55 -9.98 6.52 -12.76
C ILE A 55 -9.20 7.41 -11.78
N ILE A 56 -8.27 6.82 -11.02
CA ILE A 56 -7.40 7.55 -10.09
C ILE A 56 -6.41 8.43 -10.85
N ALA A 57 -5.82 7.93 -11.94
CA ALA A 57 -4.92 8.69 -12.79
C ALA A 57 -5.63 9.91 -13.42
N ASP A 58 -6.87 9.72 -13.89
CA ASP A 58 -7.72 10.81 -14.39
C ASP A 58 -8.02 11.83 -13.27
N ALA A 59 -8.32 11.36 -12.06
CA ALA A 59 -8.56 12.25 -10.92
C ALA A 59 -7.32 13.09 -10.53
N ILE A 60 -6.14 12.47 -10.55
CA ILE A 60 -4.85 13.15 -10.32
C ILE A 60 -4.61 14.22 -11.40
N ARG A 61 -4.79 13.85 -12.68
CA ARG A 61 -4.61 14.76 -13.82
C ARG A 61 -5.55 15.96 -13.75
N ASP A 62 -6.82 15.69 -13.49
CA ASP A 62 -7.90 16.68 -13.54
C ASP A 62 -8.06 17.43 -12.20
N ARG A 63 -7.25 17.09 -11.19
CA ARG A 63 -7.32 17.63 -9.82
C ARG A 63 -8.70 17.48 -9.19
N THR A 64 -9.35 16.35 -9.42
CA THR A 64 -10.64 16.02 -8.78
C THR A 64 -10.41 15.16 -7.53
N PRO A 65 -11.33 15.18 -6.55
CA PRO A 65 -11.14 14.46 -5.29
C PRO A 65 -11.05 12.95 -5.48
N PHE A 66 -10.08 12.32 -4.78
CA PHE A 66 -9.98 10.88 -4.64
C PHE A 66 -9.46 10.51 -3.24
N HIS A 67 -9.51 9.23 -2.91
CA HIS A 67 -9.09 8.71 -1.60
C HIS A 67 -8.04 7.63 -1.79
N VAL A 68 -7.05 7.58 -0.89
CA VAL A 68 -6.06 6.50 -0.82
C VAL A 68 -6.13 5.88 0.57
N LEU A 69 -6.19 4.55 0.61
CA LEU A 69 -6.26 3.78 1.85
C LEU A 69 -5.22 2.66 1.83
N THR A 70 -4.50 2.52 2.94
CA THR A 70 -3.63 1.35 3.18
C THR A 70 -3.62 0.99 4.67
N GLY A 71 -3.02 -0.14 5.02
CA GLY A 71 -2.92 -0.61 6.39
C GLY A 71 -1.59 -1.26 6.70
N PHE A 72 -1.16 -1.16 7.95
CA PHE A 72 0.04 -1.80 8.47
C PHE A 72 -0.28 -2.70 9.66
N MET A 73 0.23 -3.92 9.61
CA MET A 73 0.14 -4.89 10.70
C MET A 73 1.23 -4.60 11.74
N PRO A 74 0.89 -4.25 12.99
CA PRO A 74 1.88 -4.00 14.03
C PRO A 74 2.39 -5.31 14.66
N SER A 75 3.09 -6.15 13.88
CA SER A 75 3.66 -7.43 14.33
C SER A 75 5.20 -7.47 14.34
N GLY A 76 5.83 -6.30 14.49
CA GLY A 76 7.28 -6.11 14.44
C GLY A 76 7.64 -4.67 14.06
N LEU A 77 8.93 -4.36 13.95
CA LEU A 77 9.38 -3.04 13.49
C LEU A 77 9.20 -2.86 11.97
N PRO A 78 8.95 -1.62 11.49
CA PRO A 78 8.92 -1.35 10.06
C PRO A 78 10.27 -1.64 9.39
N HIS A 79 10.23 -1.98 8.11
CA HIS A 79 11.41 -2.33 7.29
C HIS A 79 11.23 -1.84 5.86
N LEU A 80 12.21 -2.08 4.97
CA LEU A 80 12.21 -1.52 3.61
C LEU A 80 11.00 -1.94 2.74
N GLY A 81 10.44 -3.13 2.95
CA GLY A 81 9.16 -3.51 2.33
C GLY A 81 8.01 -2.56 2.70
N HIS A 82 7.86 -2.23 3.99
CA HIS A 82 6.87 -1.27 4.47
C HIS A 82 7.12 0.15 3.93
N LEU A 83 8.39 0.55 3.81
CA LEU A 83 8.78 1.84 3.23
C LEU A 83 8.20 2.05 1.83
N MET A 84 8.11 0.99 1.01
CA MET A 84 7.55 1.10 -0.34
C MET A 84 6.07 1.52 -0.30
N VAL A 85 5.25 0.83 0.49
CA VAL A 85 3.82 1.16 0.65
C VAL A 85 3.65 2.55 1.29
N MET A 86 4.50 2.92 2.25
CA MET A 86 4.49 4.27 2.83
C MET A 86 4.78 5.35 1.77
N LYS A 87 5.73 5.13 0.87
CA LYS A 87 6.03 6.07 -0.22
C LYS A 87 4.87 6.18 -1.21
N GLU A 88 4.19 5.07 -1.50
CA GLU A 88 3.02 5.09 -2.37
C GLU A 88 1.90 5.95 -1.78
N VAL A 89 1.50 5.72 -0.52
CA VAL A 89 0.42 6.51 0.10
C VAL A 89 0.80 7.99 0.25
N VAL A 90 2.05 8.29 0.62
CA VAL A 90 2.56 9.67 0.70
C VAL A 90 2.48 10.37 -0.65
N TRP A 91 2.92 9.72 -1.72
CA TRP A 91 2.88 10.31 -3.05
C TRP A 91 1.44 10.61 -3.50
N HIS A 92 0.50 9.69 -3.29
CA HIS A 92 -0.91 9.91 -3.64
C HIS A 92 -1.54 11.08 -2.86
N VAL A 93 -1.18 11.24 -1.58
CA VAL A 93 -1.58 12.42 -0.79
C VAL A 93 -1.00 13.70 -1.40
N GLN A 94 0.27 13.68 -1.82
CA GLN A 94 0.90 14.83 -2.49
C GLN A 94 0.25 15.17 -3.83
N GLN A 95 -0.40 14.20 -4.49
CA GLN A 95 -1.19 14.42 -5.71
C GLN A 95 -2.62 14.94 -5.45
N GLY A 96 -2.97 15.26 -4.20
CA GLY A 96 -4.29 15.80 -3.83
C GLY A 96 -5.28 14.77 -3.31
N GLY A 97 -4.84 13.53 -3.07
CA GLY A 97 -5.68 12.48 -2.50
C GLY A 97 -5.91 12.64 -0.99
N ASN A 98 -7.09 12.26 -0.52
CA ASN A 98 -7.37 12.15 0.91
C ASN A 98 -6.83 10.81 1.46
N GLY A 99 -5.80 10.87 2.30
CA GLY A 99 -5.10 9.69 2.81
C GLY A 99 -5.66 9.10 4.10
N TYR A 100 -5.80 7.77 4.13
CA TYR A 100 -6.23 6.99 5.29
C TYR A 100 -5.25 5.84 5.53
N VAL A 101 -4.67 5.76 6.73
CA VAL A 101 -3.75 4.68 7.09
C VAL A 101 -4.20 3.99 8.37
N ALA A 102 -4.52 2.71 8.27
CA ALA A 102 -4.97 1.89 9.40
C ALA A 102 -3.80 1.14 10.05
N ILE A 103 -3.75 1.13 11.39
CA ILE A 103 -2.94 0.17 12.14
C ILE A 103 -3.83 -1.03 12.48
N ALA A 104 -3.51 -2.19 11.90
CA ALA A 104 -4.29 -3.42 12.01
C ALA A 104 -4.00 -4.19 13.32
N ASP A 105 -4.11 -3.51 14.46
CA ASP A 105 -3.75 -4.04 15.78
C ASP A 105 -4.69 -5.14 16.28
N ARG A 106 -5.97 -5.11 15.90
CA ARG A 106 -6.91 -6.21 16.17
C ARG A 106 -6.48 -7.49 15.45
N GLU A 107 -6.03 -7.38 14.20
CA GLU A 107 -5.54 -8.52 13.43
C GLU A 107 -4.22 -9.05 14.00
N ALA A 108 -3.29 -8.17 14.39
CA ALA A 108 -2.05 -8.56 15.05
C ALA A 108 -2.32 -9.31 16.36
N HIS A 109 -3.29 -8.84 17.15
CA HIS A 109 -3.65 -9.48 18.39
C HIS A 109 -4.34 -10.83 18.16
N ALA A 110 -5.41 -10.84 17.36
CA ALA A 110 -6.27 -12.02 17.21
C ALA A 110 -5.65 -13.14 16.38
N VAL A 111 -4.86 -12.80 15.34
CA VAL A 111 -4.32 -13.79 14.39
C VAL A 111 -2.85 -14.13 14.68
N ARG A 112 -2.07 -13.15 15.17
CA ARG A 112 -0.62 -13.33 15.40
C ARG A 112 -0.24 -13.45 16.88
N GLY A 113 -1.20 -13.35 17.80
CA GLY A 113 -0.97 -13.51 19.24
C GLY A 113 -0.10 -12.40 19.84
N ILE A 114 -0.01 -11.24 19.18
CA ILE A 114 0.76 -10.10 19.69
C ILE A 114 -0.01 -9.47 20.85
N SER A 115 0.65 -9.17 21.97
CA SER A 115 -0.01 -8.51 23.11
C SER A 115 -0.48 -7.10 22.72
N TRP A 116 -1.57 -6.62 23.33
CA TRP A 116 -2.05 -5.24 23.09
C TRP A 116 -0.99 -4.17 23.36
N GLU A 117 -0.11 -4.41 24.33
CA GLU A 117 1.02 -3.53 24.62
C GLU A 117 1.99 -3.48 23.44
N LYS A 118 2.36 -4.64 22.88
CA LYS A 118 3.24 -4.72 21.71
C LYS A 118 2.59 -4.18 20.44
N CYS A 119 1.29 -4.41 20.24
CA CYS A 119 0.56 -3.80 19.12
C CYS A 119 0.65 -2.27 19.17
N ARG A 120 0.47 -1.66 20.34
CA ARG A 120 0.60 -0.20 20.52
C ARG A 120 2.04 0.27 20.32
N GLU A 121 3.03 -0.48 20.80
CA GLU A 121 4.46 -0.17 20.59
C GLU A 121 4.80 -0.15 19.11
N PHE A 122 4.54 -1.23 18.39
CA PHE A 122 4.84 -1.31 16.96
C PHE A 122 4.02 -0.33 16.14
N GLY A 123 2.72 -0.18 16.43
CA GLY A 123 1.87 0.80 15.76
C GLY A 123 2.44 2.22 15.81
N ARG A 124 2.99 2.64 16.97
CA ARG A 124 3.67 3.94 17.09
C ARG A 124 4.90 4.05 16.19
N GLU A 125 5.70 2.99 16.08
CA GLU A 125 6.88 2.99 15.20
C GLU A 125 6.50 3.07 13.71
N TYR A 126 5.43 2.38 13.29
CA TYR A 126 4.90 2.53 11.92
C TYR A 126 4.43 3.95 11.63
N LEU A 127 3.64 4.53 12.54
CA LEU A 127 3.14 5.91 12.37
C LEU A 127 4.28 6.93 12.38
N LYS A 128 5.28 6.76 13.26
CA LYS A 128 6.47 7.60 13.31
C LYS A 128 7.24 7.57 11.99
N ALA A 129 7.47 6.38 11.43
CA ALA A 129 8.13 6.23 10.14
C ALA A 129 7.31 6.86 9.00
N LEU A 130 6.00 6.65 8.99
CA LEU A 130 5.09 7.22 8.00
C LEU A 130 5.09 8.76 8.04
N TYR A 131 4.97 9.36 9.21
CA TYR A 131 4.99 10.82 9.36
C TYR A 131 6.35 11.42 9.03
N ALA A 132 7.45 10.73 9.35
CA ALA A 132 8.79 11.15 8.95
C ALA A 132 8.99 11.21 7.42
N LEU A 133 8.18 10.47 6.65
CA LEU A 133 8.15 10.52 5.18
C LEU A 133 7.25 11.64 4.64
N GLY A 134 6.59 12.41 5.49
CA GLY A 134 5.76 13.55 5.10
C GLY A 134 4.29 13.22 4.85
N PHE A 135 3.78 12.10 5.36
CA PHE A 135 2.35 11.79 5.27
C PHE A 135 1.51 12.81 6.05
N CYS A 136 0.47 13.34 5.40
CA CYS A 136 -0.53 14.22 6.00
C CYS A 136 -1.93 13.68 5.67
N GLY A 137 -2.59 13.06 6.65
CA GLY A 137 -3.88 12.42 6.45
C GLY A 137 -4.41 11.80 7.74
N THR A 138 -5.48 11.03 7.63
CA THR A 138 -6.11 10.36 8.77
C THR A 138 -5.40 9.05 9.07
N THR A 139 -5.02 8.85 10.33
CA THR A 139 -4.53 7.55 10.82
C THR A 139 -5.40 7.07 11.96
N TYR A 140 -5.59 5.76 12.06
CA TYR A 140 -6.41 5.17 13.12
C TYR A 140 -5.96 3.75 13.44
N TYR A 141 -6.23 3.31 14.67
CA TYR A 141 -6.11 1.92 15.09
C TYR A 141 -7.46 1.24 14.89
N GLN A 142 -7.48 -0.06 14.60
CA GLN A 142 -8.73 -0.79 14.49
C GLN A 142 -9.42 -0.95 15.86
N SER A 143 -8.66 -0.93 16.97
CA SER A 143 -9.16 -0.98 18.36
C SER A 143 -10.11 0.15 18.69
#